data_AF-A0AAV5MT73-F1
#
_entry.id   AF-A0AAV5MT73-F1
#
_cell.length_a   1.000
_cell.length_b   1.000
_cell.length_c   1.000
_cell.angle_alpha   90.00
_cell.angle_beta   90.00
_cell.angle_gamma   90.00
#
_symmetry.space_group_name_H-M   'P 1'
#
loop_
_entity.id
_entity.type
_entity.pdbx_description
1 polymer ?
#
loop_
_entity_poly.entity_id
_entity_poly.type
_entity_poly.pdbx_seq_one_letter_code
_entity_poly.pdbx_strand_id
1 'polypeptide(L)'
;MNERKTIDLEQGWDFMQKGITKLKNTLEGLLKNTPEGLPDPQYSSEDYMMLYTTIYNMCTQKPPHDYSQQLYDKYRESFEEYITSTVLPSLKEKHDEFMLRELIKRWANHKVMVRWLSRFFFYLDRYFIARRSLPGLNEVGLTCFRDL
;
A
#
# COMPACT_ATOMS: atom_id res chain seq x y z
N MET A 1 24.26 14.88 17.56
CA MET A 1 23.27 14.39 16.57
C MET A 1 23.51 12.90 16.44
N ASN A 2 22.57 12.04 16.84
CA ASN A 2 22.68 10.62 16.51
C ASN A 2 22.60 10.49 14.99
N GLU A 3 23.68 10.06 14.35
CA GLU A 3 23.64 9.67 12.94
C GLU A 3 22.61 8.55 12.81
N ARG A 4 21.52 8.84 12.10
CA ARG A 4 20.53 7.80 11.78
C ARG A 4 21.23 6.82 10.84
N LYS A 5 21.24 5.54 11.24
CA LYS A 5 21.77 4.47 10.41
C LYS A 5 21.03 4.43 9.08
N THR A 6 21.78 4.39 7.98
CA THR A 6 21.21 4.18 6.63
C THR A 6 20.44 2.86 6.60
N ILE A 7 19.22 2.90 6.09
CA ILE A 7 18.37 1.75 5.80
C ILE A 7 18.55 1.45 4.32
N ASP A 8 19.00 0.24 3.99
CA ASP A 8 19.10 -0.21 2.60
C ASP A 8 17.71 -0.42 1.99
N LEU A 9 17.60 -0.29 0.66
CA LEU A 9 16.32 -0.39 -0.04
C LEU A 9 15.61 -1.71 0.26
N GLU A 10 16.32 -2.83 0.12
CA GLU A 10 15.78 -4.18 0.36
C GLU A 10 15.32 -4.35 1.80
N GLN A 11 16.15 -3.95 2.77
CA GLN A 11 15.82 -4.05 4.19
C GLN A 11 14.57 -3.23 4.54
N GLY A 12 14.50 -1.99 4.08
CA GLY A 12 13.36 -1.12 4.33
C GLY A 12 12.11 -1.61 3.61
N TRP A 13 12.25 -2.10 2.39
CA TRP A 13 11.16 -2.67 1.61
C TRP A 13 10.60 -3.94 2.23
N ASP A 14 11.45 -4.85 2.71
CA ASP A 14 11.02 -6.07 3.41
C ASP A 14 10.16 -5.76 4.64
N PHE A 15 10.52 -4.70 5.38
CA PHE A 15 9.71 -4.23 6.50
C PHE A 15 8.36 -3.68 6.04
N MET A 16 8.36 -2.85 5.00
CA MET A 16 7.13 -2.31 4.42
C MET A 16 6.23 -3.42 3.87
N GLN A 17 6.80 -4.43 3.21
CA GLN A 17 6.09 -5.56 2.64
C GLN A 17 5.41 -6.40 3.73
N LYS A 18 6.01 -6.58 4.91
CA LYS A 18 5.32 -7.21 6.07
C LYS A 18 4.08 -6.41 6.49
N GLY A 19 4.20 -5.08 6.54
CA GLY A 19 3.08 -4.18 6.80
C GLY A 19 1.98 -4.30 5.75
N ILE A 20 2.34 -4.29 4.46
CA ILE A 20 1.41 -4.40 3.34
C ILE A 20 0.74 -5.78 3.32
N THR A 21 1.47 -6.86 3.55
CA THR A 21 0.92 -8.23 3.64
C THR A 21 -0.06 -8.36 4.80
N LYS A 22 0.22 -7.74 5.96
CA LYS A 22 -0.75 -7.68 7.08
C LYS A 22 -2.06 -7.01 6.65
N LEU A 23 -1.99 -5.92 5.86
CA LEU A 23 -3.18 -5.26 5.31
C LEU A 23 -3.94 -6.19 4.37
N LYS A 24 -3.25 -6.76 3.36
CA LYS A 24 -3.83 -7.70 2.39
C LYS A 24 -4.54 -8.84 3.11
N ASN A 25 -3.90 -9.47 4.10
CA ASN A 25 -4.50 -10.55 4.88
C ASN A 25 -5.75 -10.12 5.67
N THR A 26 -5.76 -8.90 6.22
CA THR A 26 -6.95 -8.36 6.88
C THR A 26 -8.10 -8.18 5.88
N LEU A 27 -7.81 -7.62 4.70
CA LEU A 27 -8.81 -7.39 3.64
C LEU A 27 -9.40 -8.70 3.09
N GLU A 28 -8.59 -9.75 3.03
CA GLU A 28 -9.02 -11.09 2.63
C GLU A 28 -9.71 -11.89 3.74
N GLY A 29 -9.88 -11.31 4.94
CA GLY A 29 -10.50 -12.01 6.08
C GLY A 29 -9.67 -13.17 6.63
N LEU A 30 -8.37 -13.22 6.31
CA LEU A 30 -7.45 -14.28 6.75
C LEU A 30 -7.00 -14.11 8.20
N LEU A 31 -7.26 -12.94 8.81
CA LEU A 31 -7.03 -12.71 10.23
C LEU A 31 -8.28 -13.06 11.04
N LYS A 32 -8.10 -14.01 11.97
CA LYS A 32 -9.13 -14.43 12.93
C LYS A 32 -9.67 -13.20 13.67
N ASN A 33 -11.01 -13.06 13.72
CA ASN A 33 -11.78 -11.99 14.38
C ASN A 33 -12.09 -10.72 13.57
N THR A 34 -12.00 -10.75 12.24
CA THR A 34 -12.57 -9.66 11.42
C THR A 34 -14.01 -10.05 11.03
N PRO A 35 -15.06 -9.42 11.60
CA PRO A 35 -16.41 -9.68 11.15
C PRO A 35 -16.56 -9.35 9.66
N GLU A 36 -17.30 -10.19 8.93
CA GLU A 36 -17.74 -9.85 7.58
C GLU A 36 -18.55 -8.55 7.65
N GLY A 37 -18.01 -7.48 7.05
CA GLY A 37 -18.59 -6.14 7.18
C GLY A 37 -17.91 -5.25 8.22
N LEU A 38 -16.67 -4.84 7.89
CA LEU A 38 -16.01 -3.58 8.27
C LEU A 38 -16.03 -3.17 9.76
N PRO A 39 -14.91 -3.44 10.45
CA PRO A 39 -14.05 -2.32 10.85
C PRO A 39 -12.91 -2.14 9.85
N ASP A 40 -12.56 -0.89 9.58
CA ASP A 40 -11.29 -0.54 8.91
C ASP A 40 -10.14 -1.32 9.59
N PRO A 41 -9.20 -1.96 8.85
CA PRO A 41 -8.05 -2.63 9.45
C PRO A 41 -7.40 -1.71 10.49
N GLN A 42 -7.51 -2.08 11.77
CA GLN A 42 -6.96 -1.25 12.84
C GLN A 42 -5.45 -1.52 12.92
N TYR A 43 -4.67 -0.69 12.22
CA TYR A 43 -3.27 -0.53 12.57
C TYR A 43 -3.20 0.16 13.92
N SER A 44 -2.37 -0.39 14.83
CA SER A 44 -2.02 0.35 16.04
C SER A 44 -1.30 1.65 15.62
N SER A 45 -1.38 2.67 16.47
CA SER A 45 -0.61 3.90 16.27
C SER A 45 0.89 3.60 16.13
N GLU A 46 1.38 2.58 16.84
CA GLU A 46 2.76 2.12 16.79
C GLU A 46 3.11 1.54 15.41
N ASP A 47 2.32 0.61 14.88
CA ASP A 47 2.56 0.02 13.56
C ASP A 47 2.55 1.11 12.47
N TYR A 48 1.57 2.00 12.53
CA TYR A 48 1.47 3.14 11.61
C TYR A 48 2.74 4.01 11.68
N MET A 49 3.15 4.39 12.90
CA MET A 49 4.33 5.23 13.11
C MET A 49 5.61 4.55 12.61
N MET A 50 5.76 3.24 12.81
CA MET A 50 6.92 2.50 12.31
C MET A 50 6.97 2.48 10.77
N LEU A 51 5.85 2.16 10.10
CA LEU A 51 5.78 2.12 8.64
C LEU A 51 6.03 3.50 8.01
N TYR A 52 5.35 4.53 8.54
CA TYR A 52 5.56 5.91 8.08
C TYR A 52 7.01 6.36 8.31
N THR A 53 7.59 6.07 9.48
CA THR A 53 8.95 6.47 9.83
C THR A 53 9.98 5.77 8.93
N THR A 54 9.76 4.51 8.55
CA THR A 54 10.61 3.79 7.60
C THR A 54 10.63 4.49 6.24
N ILE A 55 9.45 4.80 5.66
CA ILE A 55 9.38 5.55 4.39
C ILE A 55 10.06 6.91 4.53
N TYR A 56 9.73 7.65 5.58
CA TYR A 56 10.32 8.97 5.84
C TYR A 56 11.85 8.91 5.90
N ASN A 57 12.42 7.96 6.65
CA ASN A 57 13.87 7.82 6.78
C ASN A 57 14.51 7.46 5.42
N MET A 58 13.95 6.51 4.68
CA MET A 58 14.47 6.11 3.37
C MET A 58 14.40 7.24 2.32
N CYS A 59 13.43 8.16 2.44
CA CYS A 59 13.31 9.33 1.56
C CYS A 59 14.16 10.53 2.01
N THR A 60 14.69 10.54 3.24
CA THR A 60 15.48 11.66 3.79
C THR A 60 16.95 11.32 4.02
N GLN A 61 17.36 10.10 3.69
CA GLN A 61 18.75 9.67 3.64
C GLN A 61 19.55 10.49 2.63
N LYS A 62 20.82 10.72 2.93
CA LYS A 62 21.71 11.43 2.01
C LYS A 62 21.98 10.58 0.76
N PRO A 63 22.22 11.21 -0.40
CA PRO A 63 22.71 10.50 -1.58
C PRO A 63 23.94 9.63 -1.25
N PRO A 64 24.04 8.42 -1.82
CA PRO A 64 23.22 7.83 -2.88
C PRO A 64 21.96 7.09 -2.39
N HIS A 65 21.59 7.19 -1.12
CA HIS A 65 20.57 6.35 -0.49
C HIS A 65 19.19 7.01 -0.35
N ASP A 66 18.90 8.02 -1.18
CA ASP A 66 17.53 8.54 -1.34
C ASP A 66 16.77 7.57 -2.24
N TYR A 67 15.78 6.88 -1.66
CA TYR A 67 15.00 5.87 -2.36
C TYR A 67 13.59 6.35 -2.75
N SER A 68 13.36 7.67 -2.80
CA SER A 68 12.02 8.22 -3.01
C SER A 68 11.37 7.76 -4.33
N GLN A 69 12.15 7.68 -5.42
CA GLN A 69 11.65 7.17 -6.72
C GLN A 69 11.30 5.69 -6.64
N GLN A 70 12.21 4.88 -6.11
CA GLN A 70 12.01 3.43 -5.97
C GLN A 70 10.81 3.13 -5.08
N LEU A 71 10.61 3.89 -4.00
CA LEU A 71 9.44 3.74 -3.12
C LEU A 71 8.14 4.18 -3.79
N TYR A 72 8.17 5.18 -4.67
CA TYR A 72 7.01 5.55 -5.49
C TYR A 72 6.64 4.44 -6.49
N ASP A 73 7.63 3.83 -7.13
CA ASP A 73 7.42 2.72 -8.06
C ASP A 73 6.88 1.48 -7.30
N LYS A 74 7.48 1.16 -6.15
CA LYS A 74 7.03 0.07 -5.26
C LYS A 74 5.61 0.26 -4.71
N TYR A 75 5.18 1.51 -4.50
CA TYR A 75 3.80 1.82 -4.13
C TYR A 75 2.82 1.32 -5.19
N ARG A 76 3.09 1.62 -6.47
CA ARG A 76 2.29 1.15 -7.60
C ARG A 76 2.32 -0.37 -7.72
N GLU A 77 3.52 -0.96 -7.70
CA GLU A 77 3.72 -2.42 -7.81
C GLU A 77 2.92 -3.19 -6.75
N SER A 78 2.79 -2.64 -5.54
CA SER A 78 2.04 -3.27 -4.45
C SER A 78 0.56 -3.50 -4.78
N PHE A 79 -0.05 -2.57 -5.53
CA PHE A 79 -1.43 -2.71 -6.01
C PHE A 79 -1.50 -3.66 -7.19
N GLU A 80 -0.61 -3.53 -8.17
CA GLU A 80 -0.56 -4.41 -9.34
C GLU A 80 -0.40 -5.87 -8.94
N GLU A 81 0.47 -6.17 -7.99
CA GLU A 81 0.65 -7.51 -7.41
C GLU A 81 -0.63 -8.02 -6.76
N TYR A 82 -1.29 -7.21 -5.91
CA TYR A 82 -2.55 -7.62 -5.25
C TYR A 82 -3.67 -7.86 -6.26
N ILE A 83 -3.77 -6.99 -7.26
CA ILE A 83 -4.78 -7.08 -8.31
C ILE A 83 -4.58 -8.35 -9.13
N THR A 84 -3.37 -8.59 -9.61
CA THR A 84 -3.06 -9.72 -10.49
C THR A 84 -3.12 -11.06 -9.77
N SER A 85 -2.63 -11.14 -8.53
CA SER A 85 -2.57 -12.39 -7.77
C SER A 85 -3.88 -12.76 -7.07
N THR A 86 -4.72 -11.77 -6.72
CA THR A 86 -5.89 -11.99 -5.85
C THR A 86 -7.19 -11.52 -6.49
N VAL A 87 -7.26 -10.27 -6.95
CA VAL A 87 -8.50 -9.68 -7.47
C VAL A 87 -8.93 -10.35 -8.77
N LEU A 88 -8.06 -10.38 -9.78
CA LEU A 88 -8.37 -10.93 -11.10
C LEU A 88 -8.81 -12.41 -11.05
N PRO A 89 -8.10 -13.32 -10.36
CA PRO A 89 -8.56 -14.70 -10.21
C PRO A 89 -9.94 -14.80 -9.56
N SER A 90 -10.17 -14.04 -8.48
CA SER A 90 -11.45 -14.09 -7.74
C SER A 90 -12.67 -13.66 -8.55
N LEU A 91 -12.46 -12.81 -9.57
CA LEU A 91 -13.49 -12.35 -10.51
C LEU A 91 -13.70 -13.35 -11.64
N LYS A 92 -12.60 -13.91 -12.20
CA LYS A 92 -12.66 -14.87 -13.31
C LYS A 92 -13.41 -16.17 -12.96
N GLU A 93 -13.38 -16.56 -11.69
CA GLU A 93 -14.06 -17.76 -11.18
C GLU A 93 -15.57 -17.57 -10.97
N LYS A 94 -16.09 -16.34 -11.08
CA LYS A 94 -17.50 -16.01 -10.81
C LYS A 94 -18.17 -15.48 -12.07
N HIS A 95 -19.49 -15.65 -12.13
CA HIS A 95 -20.31 -15.19 -13.26
C HIS A 95 -21.53 -14.38 -12.78
N ASP A 96 -22.12 -13.61 -13.69
CA ASP A 96 -23.35 -12.84 -13.50
C ASP A 96 -23.36 -12.03 -12.19
N GLU A 97 -24.41 -12.18 -11.38
CA GLU A 97 -24.59 -11.46 -10.12
C GLU A 97 -23.47 -11.74 -9.12
N PHE A 98 -22.93 -12.97 -9.07
CA PHE A 98 -21.86 -13.32 -8.14
C PHE A 98 -20.55 -12.61 -8.50
N MET A 99 -20.28 -12.44 -9.79
CA MET A 99 -19.13 -11.66 -10.25
C MET A 99 -19.29 -10.18 -9.87
N LEU A 100 -20.49 -9.61 -10.05
CA LEU A 100 -20.76 -8.22 -9.65
C LEU A 100 -20.61 -7.99 -8.14
N ARG A 101 -21.12 -8.90 -7.32
CA ARG A 101 -20.96 -8.86 -5.85
C ARG A 101 -19.49 -8.91 -5.44
N GLU A 102 -18.71 -9.78 -6.10
CA GLU A 102 -17.28 -9.86 -5.86
C GLU A 102 -16.57 -8.58 -6.29
N LEU A 103 -16.89 -8.00 -7.46
CA LEU A 103 -16.30 -6.75 -7.92
C LEU A 103 -16.53 -5.60 -6.92
N ILE A 104 -17.75 -5.48 -6.37
CA ILE A 104 -18.08 -4.48 -5.34
C ILE A 104 -17.22 -4.71 -4.08
N LYS A 105 -17.10 -5.96 -3.63
CA LYS A 105 -16.24 -6.33 -2.48
C LYS A 105 -14.77 -5.96 -2.75
N ARG A 106 -14.25 -6.32 -3.93
CA ARG A 106 -12.85 -6.06 -4.32
C ARG A 106 -12.57 -4.56 -4.41
N TRP A 107 -13.49 -3.78 -4.94
CA TRP A 107 -13.37 -2.32 -4.97
C TRP A 107 -13.39 -1.71 -3.57
N ALA A 108 -14.25 -2.19 -2.67
CA ALA A 108 -14.27 -1.74 -1.29
C ALA A 108 -12.93 -2.00 -0.59
N ASN A 109 -12.39 -3.22 -0.74
CA ASN A 109 -11.07 -3.59 -0.22
C ASN A 109 -9.95 -2.72 -0.81
N HIS A 110 -9.99 -2.49 -2.12
CA HIS A 110 -9.00 -1.67 -2.82
C HIS A 110 -8.97 -0.23 -2.28
N LYS A 111 -10.13 0.40 -2.06
CA LYS A 111 -10.19 1.74 -1.46
C LYS A 111 -9.57 1.80 -0.06
N VAL A 112 -9.78 0.75 0.74
CA VAL A 112 -9.16 0.64 2.07
C VAL A 112 -7.63 0.52 1.93
N MET A 113 -7.16 -0.30 0.98
CA MET A 113 -5.74 -0.43 0.67
C MET A 113 -5.12 0.90 0.23
N VAL A 114 -5.75 1.62 -0.70
CA VAL A 114 -5.32 2.95 -1.16
C VAL A 114 -5.22 3.92 0.02
N ARG A 115 -6.22 3.95 0.91
CA ARG A 115 -6.20 4.83 2.08
C ARG A 115 -5.02 4.55 2.99
N TRP A 116 -4.76 3.28 3.34
CA TRP A 116 -3.66 2.93 4.25
C TRP A 116 -2.28 3.11 3.64
N LEU A 117 -2.06 2.63 2.41
CA LEU A 117 -0.78 2.80 1.74
C LEU A 117 -0.49 4.30 1.51
N SER A 118 -1.47 5.10 1.11
CA SER A 118 -1.24 6.56 0.95
C SER A 118 -0.81 7.22 2.26
N ARG A 119 -1.30 6.74 3.41
CA ARG A 119 -0.87 7.23 4.73
C ARG A 119 0.55 6.80 5.07
N PHE A 120 0.94 5.55 4.81
CA PHE A 120 2.30 5.09 5.06
C PHE A 120 3.32 5.82 4.18
N PHE A 121 2.96 6.09 2.92
CA PHE A 121 3.83 6.72 1.93
C PHE A 121 3.67 8.24 1.84
N PHE A 122 2.88 8.86 2.73
CA PHE A 122 2.46 10.27 2.62
C PHE A 122 3.61 11.29 2.49
N TYR A 123 4.81 10.95 2.97
CA TYR A 123 5.99 11.79 2.74
C TYR A 123 6.27 12.03 1.24
N LEU A 124 6.05 11.02 0.39
CA LEU A 124 6.25 11.14 -1.05
C LEU A 124 5.32 12.19 -1.65
N ASP A 125 4.03 12.18 -1.32
CA ASP A 125 3.05 13.18 -1.78
C ASP A 125 3.53 14.60 -1.45
N ARG A 126 3.96 14.80 -0.20
CA ARG A 126 4.32 16.13 0.30
C ARG A 126 5.61 16.69 -0.30
N TYR A 127 6.58 15.84 -0.61
CA TYR A 127 7.93 16.30 -0.99
C TYR A 127 8.43 15.79 -2.33
N PHE A 128 8.37 14.48 -2.58
CA PHE A 128 8.92 13.90 -3.79
C PHE A 128 8.02 14.17 -5.02
N ILE A 129 6.75 13.81 -4.91
CA ILE A 129 5.72 13.95 -5.95
C ILE A 129 5.48 15.44 -6.25
N ALA A 130 5.28 16.25 -5.21
CA ALA A 130 5.07 17.69 -5.35
C ALA A 130 6.21 18.40 -6.11
N ARG A 131 7.48 18.02 -5.87
CA ARG A 131 8.64 18.62 -6.55
C ARG A 131 8.80 18.19 -8.01
N ARG A 132 8.25 17.03 -8.38
CA ARG A 132 8.38 16.44 -9.71
C ARG A 132 7.12 16.50 -10.55
N SER A 133 6.03 17.06 -10.00
CA SER A 133 4.72 17.11 -10.65
C SER A 133 4.22 15.73 -11.12
N LEU A 134 4.49 14.70 -10.32
CA LEU A 134 4.00 13.35 -10.57
C LEU A 134 2.53 13.20 -10.12
N PRO A 135 1.80 12.19 -10.61
CA PRO A 135 0.48 11.83 -10.08
C PRO A 135 0.56 11.49 -8.58
N GLY A 136 -0.41 11.98 -7.81
CA GLY A 136 -0.47 11.77 -6.36
C GLY A 136 -0.73 10.31 -5.99
N LEU A 137 -0.33 9.89 -4.79
CA LEU A 137 -0.48 8.49 -4.37
C LEU A 137 -1.93 8.00 -4.46
N ASN A 138 -2.89 8.81 -3.99
CA ASN A 138 -4.30 8.46 -4.05
C ASN A 138 -4.78 8.25 -5.50
N GLU A 139 -4.38 9.12 -6.42
CA GLU A 139 -4.72 9.02 -7.84
C GLU A 139 -4.10 7.77 -8.47
N VAL A 140 -2.81 7.52 -8.22
CA VAL A 140 -2.11 6.30 -8.69
C VAL A 140 -2.83 5.05 -8.17
N GLY A 141 -3.10 5.00 -6.86
CA GLY A 141 -3.75 3.86 -6.23
C GLY A 141 -5.13 3.59 -6.80
N LEU A 142 -5.97 4.61 -6.99
CA LEU A 142 -7.30 4.44 -7.60
C LEU A 142 -7.21 4.00 -9.07
N THR A 143 -6.23 4.53 -9.81
CA THR A 143 -6.01 4.23 -11.22
C THR A 143 -5.60 2.78 -11.44
N CYS A 144 -4.78 2.19 -10.57
CA CYS A 144 -4.36 0.79 -10.69
C CYS A 144 -5.54 -0.19 -10.80
N PHE A 145 -6.65 0.07 -10.09
CA PHE A 145 -7.84 -0.78 -10.16
C PHE A 145 -8.72 -0.45 -11.37
N ARG A 146 -8.73 0.79 -11.85
CA ARG A 146 -9.50 1.12 -13.06
C ARG A 146 -8.91 0.44 -14.29
N ASP A 147 -7.58 0.35 -14.34
CA ASP A 147 -6.84 -0.24 -15.44
C ASP A 147 -6.80 -1.79 -15.38
N LEU A 148 -7.64 -2.39 -14.50
CA LEU A 148 -7.96 -3.83 -14.39
C LEU A 148 -8.37 -4.46 -15.73
#